data_AF-A0ABD5S2J1-F1
#
_entry.id   AF-A0ABD5S2J1-F1
#
_cell.length_a   1.000
_cell.length_b   1.000
_cell.length_c   1.000
_cell.angle_alpha   90.00
_cell.angle_beta   90.00
_cell.angle_gamma   90.00
#
_symmetry.space_group_name_H-M   'P 1'
#
loop_
_entity.id
_entity.type
_entity.pdbx_description
1 polymer ?
#
loop_
_entity_poly.entity_id
_entity_poly.type
_entity_poly.pdbx_seq_one_letter_code
_entity_poly.pdbx_strand_id
1 'polypeptide(L)'
;MNASDGEMAPAVRSILDAARAGVYETTRTTDIGGELAPLSDPEKYVDRDGDRFQVKERVKRLISFERHDLIRDRRKSGFQLVFCRNLLIYIDSEYKESVFDTVTGAVEPGGYFVVGMTESLPRDLRASFETVDKRRRIYRKE
;
A
#
# COMPACT_ATOMS: atom_id res chain seq x y z
N MET A 1 7.93 22.42 46.55
CA MET A 1 7.11 21.33 45.98
C MET A 1 7.19 21.48 44.47
N ASN A 2 8.21 20.88 43.85
CA ASN A 2 8.36 20.87 42.39
C ASN A 2 8.14 19.42 41.95
N ALA A 3 6.99 19.15 41.35
CA ALA A 3 6.79 17.93 40.60
C ALA A 3 7.46 18.14 39.24
N SER A 4 8.56 17.40 39.11
CA SER A 4 9.35 17.09 37.93
C SER A 4 8.57 16.96 36.64
N ASP A 5 9.16 17.57 35.61
CA ASP A 5 8.96 17.41 34.18
C ASP A 5 8.33 16.08 33.78
N GLY A 6 7.15 16.18 33.17
CA GLY A 6 6.53 15.08 32.46
C GLY A 6 7.40 14.68 31.27
N GLU A 7 8.06 13.54 31.42
CA GLU A 7 8.68 12.80 30.33
C GLU A 7 7.61 12.56 29.25
N MET A 8 7.62 13.36 28.19
CA MET A 8 6.75 13.14 27.04
C MET A 8 7.13 11.78 26.46
N ALA A 9 6.23 10.80 26.60
CA ALA A 9 6.28 9.57 25.84
C ALA A 9 6.53 9.91 24.36
N PRO A 10 7.45 9.22 23.67
CA PRO A 10 7.75 9.53 22.28
C PRO A 10 6.46 9.43 21.46
N ALA A 11 6.13 10.49 20.72
CA ALA A 11 4.94 10.54 19.89
C ALA A 11 4.88 9.26 19.04
N VAL A 12 3.83 8.46 19.21
CA VAL A 12 3.61 7.24 18.43
C VAL A 12 3.53 7.66 16.96
N ARG A 13 4.60 7.41 16.19
CA ARG A 13 4.62 7.67 14.75
C ARG A 13 3.56 6.79 14.09
N SER A 14 2.65 7.38 13.33
CA SER A 14 1.73 6.59 12.53
C SER A 14 2.51 5.80 11.47
N ILE A 15 1.98 4.67 11.01
CA ILE A 15 2.62 3.89 9.92
C ILE A 15 2.82 4.74 8.65
N LEU A 16 1.95 5.72 8.42
CA LEU A 16 2.09 6.69 7.33
C LEU A 16 3.29 7.62 7.54
N ASP A 17 3.60 8.02 8.77
CA ASP A 17 4.78 8.85 9.05
C ASP A 17 6.07 8.06 8.88
N ALA A 18 6.07 6.78 9.23
CA ALA A 18 7.18 5.87 8.93
C ALA A 18 7.38 5.71 7.41
N ALA A 19 6.29 5.52 6.66
CA ALA A 19 6.34 5.43 5.20
C ALA A 19 6.83 6.73 4.54
N ARG A 20 6.38 7.90 5.04
CA ARG A 20 6.87 9.22 4.61
C ARG A 20 8.35 9.44 4.93
N ALA A 21 8.82 8.95 6.07
CA ALA A 21 10.25 9.00 6.40
C ALA A 21 11.06 8.19 5.38
N GLY A 22 10.54 7.03 4.96
CA GLY A 22 11.15 6.19 3.94
C GLY A 22 12.45 5.55 4.42
N VAL A 23 12.53 5.26 5.72
CA VAL A 23 13.69 4.62 6.36
C VAL A 23 13.25 3.23 6.83
N TYR A 24 14.00 2.21 6.41
CA TYR A 24 13.72 0.81 6.66
C TYR A 24 15.00 0.13 7.12
N GLU A 25 14.86 -0.94 7.90
CA GLU A 25 15.98 -1.72 8.38
C GLU A 25 15.72 -3.21 8.12
N THR A 26 16.75 -3.93 7.71
CA THR A 26 16.71 -5.39 7.68
C THR A 26 16.52 -5.91 9.10
N THR A 27 15.62 -6.86 9.27
CA THR A 27 15.33 -7.51 10.55
C THR A 27 15.48 -9.02 10.43
N ARG A 28 15.34 -9.74 11.54
CA ARG A 28 15.34 -11.22 11.54
C ARG A 28 14.27 -11.83 10.62
N THR A 29 13.20 -11.10 10.33
CA THR A 29 12.06 -11.59 9.54
C THR A 29 11.92 -10.89 8.19
N THR A 30 12.77 -9.93 7.88
CA THR A 30 12.64 -9.10 6.67
C THR A 30 14.00 -8.71 6.14
N ASP A 31 14.35 -9.24 4.96
CA ASP A 31 15.58 -8.89 4.24
C ASP A 31 15.30 -7.82 3.19
N ILE A 32 15.52 -6.54 3.54
CA ILE A 32 15.27 -5.42 2.63
C ILE A 32 16.21 -5.47 1.41
N GLY A 33 17.45 -5.94 1.60
CA GLY A 33 18.40 -6.09 0.49
C GLY A 33 17.91 -7.09 -0.55
N GLY A 34 17.40 -8.23 -0.09
CA GLY A 34 16.78 -9.25 -0.93
C GLY A 34 15.55 -8.74 -1.68
N GLU A 35 14.69 -7.96 -1.03
CA GLU A 35 13.49 -7.36 -1.66
C GLU A 35 13.84 -6.34 -2.77
N LEU A 36 15.04 -5.77 -2.74
CA LEU A 36 15.53 -4.85 -3.80
C LEU A 36 16.17 -5.57 -4.98
N ALA A 37 16.43 -6.88 -4.89
CA ALA A 37 17.08 -7.68 -5.95
C ALA A 37 16.42 -7.59 -7.34
N PRO A 38 15.09 -7.41 -7.49
CA PRO A 38 14.48 -7.20 -8.80
C PRO A 38 14.91 -5.90 -9.51
N LEU A 39 15.47 -4.94 -8.79
CA LEU A 39 16.00 -3.70 -9.37
C LEU A 39 17.41 -3.95 -9.91
N SER A 40 17.65 -3.59 -11.18
CA SER A 40 18.98 -3.70 -11.79
C SER A 40 20.02 -2.78 -11.16
N ASP A 41 19.59 -1.69 -10.51
CA ASP A 41 20.45 -0.71 -9.83
C ASP A 41 19.68 -0.09 -8.66
N PRO A 42 19.63 -0.77 -7.49
CA PRO A 42 18.88 -0.32 -6.33
C PRO A 42 19.48 0.96 -5.70
N GLU A 43 20.79 1.17 -5.83
CA GLU A 43 21.51 2.33 -5.29
C GLU A 43 21.10 3.65 -5.94
N LYS A 44 20.51 3.61 -7.14
CA LYS A 44 19.84 4.78 -7.69
C LYS A 44 18.70 5.24 -6.80
N TYR A 45 17.93 4.33 -6.21
CA TYR A 45 16.64 4.62 -5.56
C TYR A 45 16.72 4.69 -4.04
N VAL A 46 17.71 4.00 -3.45
CA VAL A 46 17.85 3.82 -2.01
C VAL A 46 19.32 4.02 -1.61
N ASP A 47 19.56 4.80 -0.56
CA ASP A 47 20.85 4.86 0.12
C ASP A 47 20.92 3.75 1.16
N ARG A 48 22.06 3.04 1.23
CA ARG A 48 22.28 1.93 2.16
C ARG A 48 23.43 2.24 3.12
N ASP A 49 23.20 1.99 4.41
CA ASP A 49 24.21 2.04 5.47
C ASP A 49 24.05 0.80 6.35
N GLY A 50 24.88 -0.22 6.10
CA GLY A 50 24.74 -1.53 6.74
C GLY A 50 23.38 -2.19 6.44
N ASP A 51 22.58 -2.38 7.49
CA ASP A 51 21.23 -2.93 7.44
C ASP A 51 20.14 -1.86 7.32
N ARG A 52 20.52 -0.58 7.30
CA ARG A 52 19.59 0.55 7.18
C ARG A 52 19.52 1.01 5.72
N PHE A 53 18.29 1.23 5.25
CA PHE A 53 17.94 1.61 3.89
C PHE A 53 17.09 2.88 3.93
N GLN A 54 17.45 3.89 3.14
CA GLN A 54 16.73 5.15 3.06
C GLN A 54 16.34 5.45 1.61
N VAL A 55 15.04 5.59 1.36
CA VAL A 55 14.52 5.95 0.04
C VAL A 55 14.96 7.38 -0.30
N LYS A 56 15.56 7.56 -1.48
CA LYS A 56 16.05 8.88 -1.91
C LYS A 56 14.90 9.85 -2.13
N GLU A 57 15.14 11.14 -1.85
CA GLU A 57 14.14 12.19 -1.99
C GLU A 57 13.55 12.28 -3.41
N ARG A 58 14.33 11.96 -4.45
CA ARG A 58 13.81 11.92 -5.84
C ARG A 58 12.66 10.94 -6.04
N VAL A 59 12.65 9.82 -5.30
CA VAL A 59 11.57 8.82 -5.33
C VAL A 59 10.42 9.29 -4.47
N LYS A 60 10.72 9.79 -3.26
CA LYS A 60 9.71 10.30 -2.32
C LYS A 60 8.85 11.40 -2.92
N ARG A 61 9.41 12.30 -3.75
CA ARG A 61 8.66 13.36 -4.46
C ARG A 61 7.61 12.84 -5.44
N LEU A 62 7.67 11.58 -5.85
CA LEU A 62 6.67 10.96 -6.74
C LEU A 62 5.49 10.35 -5.96
N ILE A 63 5.55 10.33 -4.63
CA ILE A 63 4.64 9.57 -3.77
C ILE A 63 3.91 10.53 -2.83
N SER A 64 2.59 10.40 -2.77
CA SER A 64 1.76 11.08 -1.78
C SER A 64 1.17 10.06 -0.82
N PHE A 65 1.30 10.31 0.48
CA PHE A 65 0.73 9.48 1.54
C PHE A 65 -0.44 10.18 2.20
N GLU A 66 -1.60 9.53 2.20
CA GLU A 66 -2.85 10.06 2.71
C GLU A 66 -3.52 9.05 3.65
N ARG A 67 -4.19 9.54 4.69
CA ARG A 67 -5.10 8.70 5.48
C ARG A 67 -6.42 8.61 4.73
N HIS A 68 -6.83 7.41 4.35
CA HIS A 68 -8.06 7.17 3.62
C HIS A 68 -8.77 5.95 4.19
N ASP A 69 -9.99 6.15 4.70
CA ASP A 69 -10.86 5.10 5.22
C ASP A 69 -11.68 4.51 4.06
N LEU A 70 -11.39 3.27 3.67
CA LEU A 70 -12.03 2.63 2.51
C LEU A 70 -13.52 2.34 2.70
N ILE A 71 -14.03 2.41 3.92
CA ILE A 71 -15.44 2.18 4.26
C ILE A 71 -16.21 3.51 4.25
N ARG A 72 -15.61 4.56 4.82
CA ARG A 72 -16.31 5.83 5.11
C ARG A 72 -16.01 6.94 4.13
N ASP A 73 -14.80 6.98 3.59
CA ASP A 73 -14.40 8.06 2.71
C ASP A 73 -14.89 7.82 1.28
N ARG A 74 -15.01 8.91 0.52
CA ARG A 74 -15.42 8.83 -0.89
C ARG A 74 -14.31 8.22 -1.73
N ARG A 75 -14.70 7.38 -2.70
CA ARG A 75 -13.78 6.88 -3.72
C ARG A 75 -13.02 8.04 -4.39
N LYS A 76 -11.73 7.80 -4.63
CA LYS A 76 -10.92 8.65 -5.52
C LYS A 76 -11.18 8.23 -6.97
N SER A 77 -10.52 8.88 -7.94
CA SER A 77 -10.60 8.57 -9.37
C SER A 77 -9.27 8.90 -10.06
N GLY A 78 -9.12 8.51 -11.33
CA GLY A 78 -7.94 8.81 -12.13
C GLY A 78 -6.79 7.80 -12.02
N PHE A 79 -7.00 6.64 -11.38
CA PHE A 79 -5.95 5.63 -11.24
C PHE A 79 -5.97 4.64 -12.39
N GLN A 80 -4.85 4.55 -13.11
CA GLN A 80 -4.63 3.54 -14.14
C GLN A 80 -4.21 2.18 -13.56
N LEU A 81 -3.75 2.16 -12.32
CA LEU A 81 -3.34 0.95 -11.60
C LEU A 81 -3.63 1.12 -10.11
N VAL A 82 -4.37 0.18 -9.53
CA VAL A 82 -4.68 0.12 -8.09
C VAL A 82 -4.25 -1.23 -7.54
N PHE A 83 -3.46 -1.20 -6.47
CA PHE A 83 -3.13 -2.37 -5.67
C PHE A 83 -3.92 -2.36 -4.36
N CYS A 84 -4.70 -3.41 -4.10
CA CYS A 84 -5.37 -3.66 -2.83
C CYS A 84 -5.04 -5.08 -2.38
N ARG A 85 -3.82 -5.27 -1.88
CA ARG A 85 -3.28 -6.59 -1.53
C ARG A 85 -3.29 -6.82 -0.03
N ASN A 86 -3.71 -8.00 0.39
CA ASN A 86 -3.65 -8.48 1.77
C ASN A 86 -4.47 -7.65 2.76
N LEU A 87 -5.47 -6.91 2.29
CA LEU A 87 -6.39 -6.12 3.12
C LEU A 87 -7.77 -6.77 3.20
N LEU A 88 -8.26 -7.32 2.09
CA LEU A 88 -9.64 -7.78 1.94
C LEU A 88 -9.95 -9.00 2.83
N ILE A 89 -8.93 -9.74 3.25
CA ILE A 89 -9.06 -10.87 4.20
C ILE A 89 -9.37 -10.41 5.63
N TYR A 90 -9.14 -9.14 5.97
CA TYR A 90 -9.39 -8.57 7.30
C TYR A 90 -10.69 -7.78 7.39
N ILE A 91 -11.39 -7.57 6.26
CA ILE A 91 -12.63 -6.80 6.21
C ILE A 91 -13.81 -7.74 6.46
N ASP A 92 -14.67 -7.37 7.41
CA ASP A 92 -15.91 -8.09 7.66
C ASP A 92 -16.85 -8.03 6.45
N SER A 93 -17.62 -9.10 6.25
CA SER A 93 -18.45 -9.26 5.05
C SER A 93 -19.42 -8.10 4.81
N GLU A 94 -19.93 -7.46 5.87
CA GLU A 94 -20.83 -6.30 5.76
C GLU A 94 -20.16 -5.05 5.17
N TYR A 95 -18.85 -4.89 5.31
CA TYR A 95 -18.11 -3.74 4.81
C TYR A 95 -17.39 -4.00 3.48
N LYS A 96 -17.34 -5.27 3.02
CA LYS A 96 -16.64 -5.62 1.78
C LYS A 96 -17.19 -4.86 0.58
N GLU A 97 -18.50 -4.73 0.46
CA GLU A 97 -19.12 -4.01 -0.65
C GLU A 97 -18.68 -2.54 -0.71
N SER A 98 -18.70 -1.82 0.42
CA SER A 98 -18.21 -0.45 0.51
C SER A 98 -16.74 -0.33 0.14
N VAL A 99 -15.88 -1.22 0.67
CA VAL A 99 -14.45 -1.23 0.33
C VAL A 99 -14.26 -1.47 -1.16
N PHE A 100 -15.00 -2.41 -1.74
CA PHE A 100 -14.94 -2.72 -3.16
C PHE A 100 -15.41 -1.57 -4.05
N ASP A 101 -16.50 -0.88 -3.71
CA ASP A 101 -16.92 0.33 -4.43
C ASP A 101 -15.84 1.41 -4.38
N THR A 102 -15.24 1.63 -3.21
CA THR A 102 -14.16 2.61 -3.04
C THR A 102 -12.94 2.29 -3.90
N VAL A 103 -12.42 1.06 -3.87
CA VAL A 103 -11.19 0.70 -4.58
C VAL A 103 -11.40 0.49 -6.08
N THR A 104 -12.48 -0.19 -6.49
CA THR A 104 -12.74 -0.46 -7.91
C THR A 104 -13.31 0.76 -8.64
N GLY A 105 -14.02 1.62 -7.92
CA GLY A 105 -14.47 2.91 -8.42
C GLY A 105 -13.32 3.89 -8.68
N ALA A 106 -12.16 3.71 -8.03
CA ALA A 106 -10.97 4.52 -8.26
C ALA A 106 -10.20 4.14 -9.52
N VAL A 107 -10.41 2.94 -10.05
CA VAL A 107 -9.78 2.44 -11.27
C VAL A 107 -10.49 3.03 -12.48
N GLU A 108 -9.73 3.63 -13.40
CA GLU A 108 -10.25 4.12 -14.68
C GLU A 108 -10.62 2.95 -15.62
N PRO A 109 -11.58 3.12 -16.56
CA PRO A 109 -11.79 2.17 -17.64
C PRO A 109 -10.50 1.89 -18.40
N GLY A 110 -10.25 0.61 -18.70
CA GLY A 110 -8.98 0.14 -19.27
C GLY A 110 -7.81 0.02 -18.29
N GLY A 111 -7.96 0.53 -17.06
CA GLY A 111 -6.97 0.45 -15.99
C GLY A 111 -6.96 -0.91 -15.27
N TYR A 112 -5.99 -1.11 -14.40
CA TYR A 112 -5.71 -2.39 -13.75
C TYR A 112 -6.00 -2.39 -12.25
N PHE A 113 -6.58 -3.49 -11.78
CA PHE A 113 -6.79 -3.78 -10.37
C PHE A 113 -6.06 -5.06 -9.97
N VAL A 114 -5.28 -4.98 -8.90
CA VAL A 114 -4.45 -6.10 -8.42
C VAL A 114 -4.74 -6.37 -6.94
N VAL A 115 -5.09 -7.62 -6.62
CA VAL A 115 -5.34 -8.07 -5.24
C VAL A 115 -4.32 -9.12 -4.77
N GLY A 116 -4.34 -9.44 -3.48
CA GLY A 116 -3.49 -10.49 -2.90
C GLY A 116 -3.80 -11.87 -3.48
N MET A 117 -2.84 -12.79 -3.44
CA MET A 117 -2.98 -14.11 -4.09
C MET A 117 -4.14 -14.95 -3.52
N THR A 118 -4.39 -14.80 -2.22
CA THR A 118 -5.48 -15.44 -1.46
C THR A 118 -6.80 -14.67 -1.55
N GLU A 119 -6.80 -13.49 -2.17
CA GLU A 119 -7.96 -12.63 -2.32
C GLU A 119 -8.60 -12.84 -3.69
N SER A 120 -9.90 -12.58 -3.78
CA SER A 120 -10.63 -12.72 -5.03
C SER A 120 -11.74 -11.68 -5.14
N LEU A 121 -12.03 -11.26 -6.38
CA LEU A 121 -13.16 -10.37 -6.63
C LEU A 121 -14.48 -11.09 -6.31
N PRO A 122 -15.43 -10.39 -5.66
CA PRO A 122 -16.82 -10.81 -5.55
C PRO A 122 -17.39 -11.14 -6.92
N ARG A 123 -18.35 -12.07 -6.95
CA ARG A 123 -18.93 -12.54 -8.21
C ARG A 123 -19.51 -11.39 -9.04
N ASP A 124 -20.16 -10.44 -8.38
CA ASP A 124 -20.89 -9.36 -9.03
C ASP A 124 -19.95 -8.34 -9.70
N LEU A 125 -18.76 -8.13 -9.13
CA LEU A 125 -17.76 -7.26 -9.74
C LEU A 125 -17.05 -7.89 -10.94
N ARG A 126 -17.06 -9.22 -11.09
CA ARG A 126 -16.37 -9.88 -12.21
C ARG A 126 -16.95 -9.52 -13.57
N ALA A 127 -18.19 -9.04 -13.62
CA ALA A 127 -18.80 -8.60 -14.88
C ALA A 127 -18.14 -7.33 -15.45
N SER A 128 -17.53 -6.50 -14.60
CA SER A 128 -16.86 -5.24 -14.99
C SER A 128 -15.35 -5.37 -15.14
N PHE A 129 -14.81 -6.59 -14.99
CA PHE A 129 -13.37 -6.84 -15.00
C PHE A 129 -13.00 -8.06 -15.84
N GLU A 130 -12.14 -7.85 -16.84
CA GLU A 130 -11.42 -8.91 -17.53
C GLU A 130 -10.33 -9.49 -16.60
N THR A 131 -10.17 -10.81 -16.58
CA THR A 131 -9.06 -11.46 -15.88
C THR A 131 -7.85 -11.56 -16.80
N VAL A 132 -6.82 -10.75 -16.51
CA VAL A 132 -5.58 -10.69 -17.31
C VAL A 132 -4.56 -11.73 -16.85
N ASP A 133 -4.38 -11.88 -15.54
CA ASP A 133 -3.53 -12.94 -14.97
C ASP A 133 -4.17 -13.50 -13.70
N LYS A 134 -4.78 -14.68 -13.83
CA LYS A 134 -5.48 -15.34 -12.72
C LYS A 134 -4.52 -15.71 -11.58
N ARG A 135 -3.27 -16.08 -11.88
CA ARG A 135 -2.30 -16.53 -10.88
C ARG A 135 -1.76 -15.34 -10.07
N ARG A 136 -1.52 -14.22 -10.75
CA ARG A 136 -1.07 -12.97 -10.11
C ARG A 136 -2.22 -12.07 -9.63
N ARG A 137 -3.47 -12.48 -9.87
CA ARG A 137 -4.69 -11.75 -9.49
C ARG A 137 -4.73 -10.35 -10.09
N ILE A 138 -4.42 -10.26 -11.38
CA ILE A 138 -4.45 -9.03 -12.17
C ILE A 138 -5.72 -9.01 -13.01
N TYR A 139 -6.47 -7.92 -12.87
CA TYR A 139 -7.74 -7.68 -13.54
C TYR A 139 -7.67 -6.35 -14.28
N ARG A 140 -8.34 -6.26 -15.43
CA ARG A 140 -8.49 -5.02 -16.19
C ARG A 140 -9.94 -4.58 -16.15
N LYS A 141 -10.20 -3.31 -15.86
CA LYS A 141 -11.56 -2.75 -15.84
C LYS A 141 -12.02 -2.49 -17.27
N GLU A 142 -13.23 -2.94 -17.58
CA GLU A 142 -13.90 -2.65 -18.86
C GLU A 142 -14.52 -1.24 -18.87
#